data_AF-A0A914Y2P1-F1
#
_entry.id   AF-A0A914Y2P1-F1
#
_cell.length_a   1.000
_cell.length_b   1.000
_cell.length_c   1.000
_cell.angle_alpha   90.00
_cell.angle_beta   90.00
_cell.angle_gamma   90.00
#
_symmetry.space_group_name_H-M   'P 1'
#
loop_
_entity.id
_entity.type
_entity.pdbx_description
1 polymer ?
#
loop_
_entity_poly.entity_id
_entity_poly.type
_entity_poly.pdbx_seq_one_letter_code
_entity_poly.pdbx_strand_id
1 'polypeptide(L)'
;MAVSTFDVFKIGIGPSSSHTVGPMKAAERFIHRWLLDPGRLHEVARIRADVYGSLALTGRGHGTDKAILLGLEGQRPNLIDPDIIPATLERIRSSKRIQLMGQHEIAFDEKRDLGMNKRQKLPYHTNGMRFTAYNADDEVIATRDYYSVGGGFVVNQDDAADDRIVPDETPLPYPFKSGDELLAQTARSGLSIAQLMFENEKCWRSEDEIRANLREIWSAMQSCVARGIREEGVLPGGLKRRCATR
;
A
#
# COMPACT_ATOMS: atom_id res chain seq x y z
N MET A 1 7.78 19.05 12.39
CA MET A 1 7.48 17.68 11.96
C MET A 1 8.78 17.07 11.52
N ALA A 2 9.29 16.15 12.32
CA ALA A 2 10.42 15.34 11.92
C ALA A 2 9.95 14.38 10.79
N VAL A 3 10.82 14.14 9.81
CA VAL A 3 10.54 13.24 8.68
C VAL A 3 11.70 12.27 8.59
N SER A 4 11.39 10.97 8.64
CA SER A 4 12.39 9.92 8.50
C SER A 4 12.70 9.67 7.02
N THR A 5 13.92 9.25 6.71
CA THR A 5 14.30 8.69 5.42
C THR A 5 13.36 7.55 5.01
N PHE A 6 12.91 6.74 5.97
CA PHE A 6 11.99 5.62 5.72
C PHE A 6 10.54 6.08 5.48
N ASP A 7 10.19 7.34 5.77
CA ASP A 7 8.93 7.94 5.33
C ASP A 7 8.94 8.30 3.85
N VAL A 8 10.12 8.67 3.35
CA VAL A 8 10.35 9.06 1.95
C VAL A 8 10.53 7.83 1.07
N PHE A 9 11.37 6.88 1.47
CA PHE A 9 11.67 5.67 0.71
C PHE A 9 10.92 4.47 1.26
N LYS A 10 9.84 4.08 0.57
CA LYS A 10 9.00 2.94 0.93
C LYS A 10 9.04 1.89 -0.18
N ILE A 11 9.34 0.65 0.19
CA ILE A 11 9.21 -0.50 -0.70
C ILE A 11 7.72 -0.76 -0.93
N GLY A 12 7.35 -0.97 -2.19
CA GLY A 12 5.96 -1.21 -2.58
C GLY A 12 5.88 -1.75 -4.00
N ILE A 13 4.65 -1.95 -4.47
CA ILE A 13 4.38 -2.34 -5.85
C ILE A 13 3.90 -1.16 -6.69
N GLY A 14 4.38 -1.11 -7.93
CA GLY A 14 3.89 -0.18 -8.94
C GLY A 14 2.51 -0.56 -9.49
N PRO A 15 1.88 0.32 -10.28
CA PRO A 15 2.44 1.57 -10.79
C PRO A 15 2.21 2.80 -9.89
N SER A 16 1.40 2.71 -8.83
CA SER A 16 1.00 3.90 -8.06
C SER A 16 0.90 3.67 -6.56
N SER A 17 1.52 4.54 -5.75
CA SER A 17 1.40 4.47 -4.30
C SER A 17 -0.04 4.74 -3.82
N SER A 18 -0.78 5.64 -4.46
CA SER A 18 -2.16 5.97 -4.06
C SER A 18 -3.20 5.01 -4.65
N HIS A 19 -2.96 4.46 -5.84
CA HIS A 19 -3.94 3.62 -6.55
C HIS A 19 -3.59 2.13 -6.53
N THR A 20 -2.41 1.74 -6.04
CA THR A 20 -1.99 0.35 -5.90
C THR A 20 -1.65 0.01 -4.45
N VAL A 21 -0.67 0.69 -3.85
CA VAL A 21 -0.22 0.38 -2.46
C VAL A 21 -1.33 0.64 -1.45
N GLY A 22 -2.00 1.78 -1.53
CA GLY A 22 -3.13 2.11 -0.64
C GLY A 22 -4.26 1.09 -0.69
N PRO A 23 -4.86 0.81 -1.86
CA PRO A 23 -5.94 -0.16 -1.99
C PRO A 23 -5.60 -1.57 -1.51
N MET A 24 -4.37 -2.04 -1.78
CA MET A 24 -3.90 -3.34 -1.30
C MET A 24 -3.83 -3.40 0.23
N LYS A 25 -3.25 -2.38 0.87
CA LYS A 25 -3.23 -2.25 2.33
C LYS A 25 -4.63 -2.16 2.93
N ALA A 26 -5.53 -1.43 2.28
CA ALA A 26 -6.90 -1.27 2.77
C ALA A 26 -7.66 -2.61 2.78
N ALA A 27 -7.51 -3.40 1.70
CA ALA A 27 -8.11 -4.72 1.60
C ALA A 27 -7.55 -5.70 2.64
N GLU A 28 -6.22 -5.76 2.79
CA GLU A 28 -5.57 -6.63 3.77
C GLU A 28 -5.97 -6.23 5.21
N ARG A 29 -5.87 -4.93 5.55
CA ARG A 29 -6.28 -4.41 6.86
C ARG A 29 -7.75 -4.69 7.17
N PHE A 30 -8.63 -4.64 6.17
CA PHE A 30 -10.03 -4.96 6.38
C PHE A 30 -10.24 -6.41 6.81
N ILE A 31 -9.65 -7.36 6.08
CA ILE A 31 -9.79 -8.79 6.39
C ILE A 31 -9.10 -9.10 7.72
N HIS A 32 -7.87 -8.61 7.92
CA HIS A 32 -7.13 -8.86 9.15
C HIS A 32 -7.89 -8.35 10.38
N ARG A 33 -8.19 -7.05 10.43
CA ARG A 33 -8.70 -6.40 11.65
C ARG A 33 -10.13 -6.77 11.99
N TRP A 34 -10.99 -6.94 10.99
CA TRP A 34 -12.43 -7.08 11.21
C TRP A 34 -12.95 -8.49 11.07
N LEU A 35 -12.15 -9.40 10.49
CA LEU A 35 -12.57 -10.79 10.24
C LEU A 35 -11.59 -11.79 10.86
N LEU A 36 -10.28 -11.61 10.69
CA LEU A 36 -9.29 -12.55 11.24
C LEU A 36 -9.09 -12.35 12.75
N ASP A 37 -8.76 -11.14 13.21
CA ASP A 37 -8.50 -10.85 14.63
C ASP A 37 -9.70 -11.22 15.54
N PRO A 38 -10.97 -10.95 15.13
CA PRO A 38 -12.13 -11.37 15.91
C PRO A 38 -12.50 -12.85 15.75
N GLY A 39 -11.75 -13.63 14.96
CA GLY A 39 -12.00 -15.06 14.74
C GLY A 39 -13.16 -15.39 13.79
N ARG A 40 -13.68 -14.40 13.05
CA ARG A 40 -14.89 -14.50 12.22
C ARG A 40 -14.62 -14.81 10.74
N LEU A 41 -13.36 -15.04 10.36
CA LEU A 41 -12.97 -15.27 8.96
C LEU A 41 -13.76 -16.40 8.29
N HIS A 42 -14.02 -17.48 9.04
CA HIS A 42 -14.74 -18.66 8.58
C HIS A 42 -16.25 -18.43 8.37
N GLU A 43 -16.83 -17.38 8.96
CA GLU A 43 -18.24 -17.01 8.78
C GLU A 43 -18.47 -16.33 7.42
N VAL A 44 -17.41 -15.84 6.78
CA VAL A 44 -17.49 -15.03 5.56
C VAL A 44 -17.84 -15.92 4.37
N ALA A 45 -18.95 -15.64 3.71
CA ALA A 45 -19.34 -16.30 2.45
C ALA A 45 -19.12 -15.39 1.23
N ARG A 46 -19.11 -14.06 1.42
CA ARG A 46 -18.93 -13.09 0.34
C ARG A 46 -18.25 -11.82 0.83
N ILE A 47 -17.39 -11.26 -0.01
CA ILE A 47 -16.79 -9.94 0.16
C ILE A 47 -17.22 -9.06 -1.01
N ARG A 48 -17.61 -7.82 -0.73
CA ARG A 48 -17.83 -6.78 -1.72
C ARG A 48 -16.85 -5.63 -1.47
N ALA A 49 -16.14 -5.24 -2.52
CA ALA A 49 -15.25 -4.09 -2.53
C ALA A 49 -15.78 -3.04 -3.50
N ASP A 50 -16.19 -1.88 -3.00
CA ASP A 50 -16.62 -0.75 -3.80
C ASP A 50 -15.55 0.35 -3.78
N VAL A 51 -15.12 0.76 -4.96
CA VAL A 51 -14.14 1.84 -5.16
C VAL A 51 -14.87 3.08 -5.66
N TYR A 52 -14.52 4.26 -5.16
CA TYR A 52 -15.23 5.52 -5.41
C TYR A 52 -14.35 6.61 -6.01
N GLY A 53 -14.99 7.61 -6.62
CA GLY A 53 -14.38 8.88 -7.02
C GLY A 53 -13.17 8.74 -7.96
N SER A 54 -12.10 9.48 -7.66
CA SER A 54 -10.89 9.54 -8.49
C SER A 54 -10.21 8.18 -8.60
N LEU A 55 -10.23 7.40 -7.53
CA LEU A 55 -9.68 6.04 -7.48
C LEU A 55 -10.45 5.09 -8.42
N ALA A 56 -11.78 5.21 -8.51
CA ALA A 56 -12.58 4.41 -9.45
C ALA A 56 -12.41 4.83 -10.92
N LEU A 57 -12.15 6.12 -11.17
CA LEU A 57 -11.99 6.66 -12.51
C LEU A 57 -10.73 6.11 -13.20
N THR A 58 -9.62 6.10 -12.49
CA THR A 58 -8.30 5.73 -13.04
C THR A 58 -7.82 4.35 -12.56
N GLY A 59 -8.56 3.71 -11.66
CA GLY A 59 -8.10 2.54 -10.90
C GLY A 59 -7.69 1.35 -11.76
N ARG A 60 -8.43 1.01 -12.82
CA ARG A 60 -8.04 -0.08 -13.74
C ARG A 60 -6.71 0.19 -14.45
N GLY A 61 -6.44 1.45 -14.81
CA GLY A 61 -5.17 1.84 -15.43
C GLY A 61 -4.00 1.80 -14.46
N HIS A 62 -4.27 1.95 -13.16
CA HIS A 62 -3.27 1.93 -12.09
C HIS A 62 -3.25 0.61 -11.28
N GLY A 63 -4.00 -0.40 -11.69
CA GLY A 63 -4.04 -1.71 -11.04
C GLY A 63 -4.74 -1.74 -9.68
N THR A 64 -5.67 -0.83 -9.39
CA THR A 64 -6.48 -0.83 -8.15
C THR A 64 -7.28 -2.11 -7.98
N ASP A 65 -7.83 -2.64 -9.07
CA ASP A 65 -8.52 -3.92 -9.11
C ASP A 65 -7.59 -5.05 -8.64
N LYS A 66 -6.41 -5.16 -9.27
CA LYS A 66 -5.39 -6.16 -8.92
C LYS A 66 -4.93 -6.02 -7.47
N ALA A 67 -4.68 -4.78 -7.03
CA ALA A 67 -4.25 -4.46 -5.68
C ALA A 67 -5.26 -4.94 -4.63
N ILE A 68 -6.55 -4.71 -4.86
CA ILE A 68 -7.60 -5.18 -3.96
C ILE A 68 -7.62 -6.71 -3.88
N LEU A 69 -7.57 -7.40 -5.03
CA LEU A 69 -7.57 -8.87 -5.06
C LEU A 69 -6.39 -9.46 -4.28
N LEU A 70 -5.18 -8.94 -4.51
CA LEU A 70 -3.97 -9.40 -3.82
C LEU A 70 -4.06 -9.11 -2.32
N GLY A 71 -4.54 -7.93 -1.93
CA GLY A 71 -4.70 -7.55 -0.54
C GLY A 71 -5.73 -8.41 0.21
N LEU A 72 -6.84 -8.79 -0.43
CA LEU A 72 -7.81 -9.71 0.15
C LEU A 72 -7.22 -11.09 0.46
N GLU A 73 -6.25 -11.56 -0.34
CA GLU A 73 -5.50 -12.79 -0.06
C GLU A 73 -4.37 -12.63 0.97
N GLY A 74 -4.26 -11.46 1.61
CA GLY A 74 -3.28 -11.17 2.65
C GLY A 74 -1.90 -10.76 2.12
N GLN A 75 -1.77 -10.52 0.81
CA GLN A 75 -0.51 -10.01 0.26
C GLN A 75 -0.29 -8.56 0.68
N ARG A 76 0.96 -8.21 1.02
CA ARG A 76 1.34 -6.86 1.42
C ARG A 76 2.26 -6.21 0.39
N PRO A 77 2.08 -4.91 0.04
CA PRO A 77 2.86 -4.27 -1.04
C PRO A 77 4.37 -4.33 -0.88
N ASN A 78 4.87 -4.32 0.36
CA ASN A 78 6.29 -4.34 0.67
C ASN A 78 6.88 -5.75 0.74
N LEU A 79 6.05 -6.80 0.72
CA LEU A 79 6.48 -8.20 0.90
C LEU A 79 6.10 -9.12 -0.25
N ILE A 80 5.16 -8.70 -1.09
CA ILE A 80 4.71 -9.52 -2.22
C ILE A 80 5.85 -9.69 -3.24
N ASP A 81 6.08 -10.93 -3.63
CA ASP A 81 6.91 -11.25 -4.79
C ASP A 81 6.16 -10.83 -6.08
N PRO A 82 6.68 -9.88 -6.86
CA PRO A 82 5.99 -9.44 -8.06
C PRO A 82 5.85 -10.53 -9.13
N ASP A 83 6.69 -11.57 -9.09
CA ASP A 83 6.70 -12.64 -10.09
C ASP A 83 5.50 -13.60 -9.91
N ILE A 84 4.91 -13.68 -8.70
CA ILE A 84 3.70 -14.48 -8.46
C ILE A 84 2.40 -13.77 -8.88
N ILE A 85 2.43 -12.45 -9.06
CA ILE A 85 1.23 -11.63 -9.29
C ILE A 85 0.45 -12.10 -10.53
N PRO A 86 1.06 -12.33 -11.71
CA PRO A 86 0.30 -12.71 -12.90
C PRO A 86 -0.47 -14.03 -12.70
N ALA A 87 0.20 -15.06 -12.17
CA ALA A 87 -0.40 -16.38 -11.94
C ALA A 87 -1.52 -16.32 -10.89
N THR A 88 -1.31 -15.58 -9.79
CA THR A 88 -2.33 -15.39 -8.76
C THR A 88 -3.59 -14.72 -9.32
N LEU A 89 -3.43 -13.65 -10.09
CA LEU A 89 -4.56 -12.95 -10.71
C LEU A 89 -5.31 -13.82 -11.72
N GLU A 90 -4.58 -14.62 -12.51
CA GLU A 90 -5.17 -15.58 -13.44
C GLU A 90 -5.99 -16.66 -12.70
N ARG A 91 -5.46 -17.21 -11.61
CA ARG A 91 -6.17 -18.17 -10.76
C ARG A 91 -7.46 -17.58 -10.21
N ILE A 92 -7.41 -16.39 -9.62
CA ILE A 92 -8.61 -15.74 -9.04
C ILE A 92 -9.68 -15.54 -10.11
N ARG A 93 -9.28 -15.04 -11.29
CA ARG A 93 -10.20 -14.73 -12.40
C ARG A 93 -10.84 -15.95 -13.04
N SER A 94 -10.04 -17.00 -13.25
CA SER A 94 -10.50 -18.24 -13.89
C SER A 94 -11.40 -19.05 -12.95
N SER A 95 -11.01 -19.18 -11.69
CA SER A 95 -11.77 -19.94 -10.69
C SER A 95 -12.97 -19.16 -10.12
N LYS A 96 -12.95 -17.83 -10.20
CA LYS A 96 -13.87 -16.94 -9.47
C LYS A 96 -13.89 -17.22 -7.97
N ARG A 97 -12.72 -17.51 -7.43
CA ARG A 97 -12.48 -17.82 -6.01
C ARG A 97 -11.34 -16.95 -5.49
N ILE A 98 -11.42 -16.57 -4.23
CA ILE A 98 -10.36 -15.84 -3.54
C ILE A 98 -10.09 -16.50 -2.19
N GLN A 99 -8.82 -16.65 -1.83
CA GLN A 99 -8.40 -17.25 -0.57
C GLN A 99 -8.11 -16.14 0.45
N LEU A 100 -9.10 -15.76 1.24
CA LEU A 100 -8.98 -14.70 2.22
C LEU A 100 -7.84 -15.01 3.21
N MET A 101 -6.85 -14.11 3.27
CA MET A 101 -5.60 -14.30 4.05
C MET A 101 -4.87 -15.62 3.77
N GLY A 102 -5.11 -16.24 2.61
CA GLY A 102 -4.59 -17.58 2.28
C GLY A 102 -5.19 -18.72 3.12
N GLN A 103 -6.28 -18.47 3.87
CA GLN A 103 -6.84 -19.42 4.85
C GLN A 103 -8.26 -19.87 4.52
N HIS A 104 -9.11 -18.97 4.03
CA HIS A 104 -10.54 -19.24 3.84
C HIS A 104 -10.98 -18.89 2.41
N GLU A 105 -11.43 -19.88 1.65
CA GLU A 105 -11.82 -19.68 0.26
C GLU A 105 -13.30 -19.29 0.12
N ILE A 106 -13.56 -18.20 -0.60
CA ILE A 106 -14.93 -17.75 -0.92
C ILE A 106 -15.12 -17.57 -2.42
N ALA A 107 -16.38 -17.58 -2.88
CA ALA A 107 -16.71 -17.17 -4.24
C ALA A 107 -16.52 -15.65 -4.40
N PHE A 108 -15.87 -15.25 -5.49
CA PHE A 108 -15.64 -13.85 -5.82
C PHE A 108 -15.74 -13.63 -7.33
N ASP A 109 -16.81 -12.97 -7.76
CA ASP A 109 -17.00 -12.56 -9.15
C ASP A 109 -16.71 -11.06 -9.27
N GLU A 110 -15.59 -10.68 -9.90
CA GLU A 110 -15.19 -9.27 -10.03
C GLU A 110 -16.30 -8.35 -10.59
N LYS A 111 -17.18 -8.85 -11.47
CA LYS A 111 -18.25 -7.99 -12.02
C LYS A 111 -19.32 -7.66 -10.99
N ARG A 112 -19.56 -8.56 -10.04
CA ARG A 112 -20.57 -8.42 -8.99
C ARG A 112 -19.99 -7.82 -7.72
N ASP A 113 -18.79 -8.27 -7.36
CA ASP A 113 -18.19 -8.09 -6.05
C ASP A 113 -17.13 -6.97 -6.02
N LEU A 114 -16.68 -6.47 -7.18
CA LEU A 114 -15.79 -5.32 -7.29
C LEU A 114 -16.46 -4.14 -8.03
N GLY A 115 -17.10 -3.25 -7.26
CA GLY A 115 -17.79 -2.07 -7.75
C GLY A 115 -16.84 -0.91 -8.09
N MET A 116 -16.98 -0.32 -9.27
CA MET A 116 -16.20 0.86 -9.72
C MET A 116 -17.12 2.08 -9.85
N ASN A 117 -17.36 2.77 -8.73
CA ASN A 117 -18.33 3.85 -8.60
C ASN A 117 -17.74 5.22 -8.98
N LYS A 118 -17.56 5.44 -10.29
CA LYS A 118 -16.90 6.64 -10.86
C LYS A 118 -17.59 7.98 -10.56
N ARG A 119 -18.92 7.97 -10.41
CA ARG A 119 -19.74 9.19 -10.22
C ARG A 119 -20.07 9.48 -8.76
N GLN A 120 -19.85 8.51 -7.88
CA GLN A 120 -20.12 8.63 -6.45
C GLN A 120 -18.81 8.88 -5.72
N LYS A 121 -18.89 9.59 -4.59
CA LYS A 121 -17.75 9.87 -3.72
C LYS A 121 -18.16 9.54 -2.30
N LEU A 122 -17.20 9.03 -1.53
CA LEU A 122 -17.34 8.95 -0.09
C LEU A 122 -17.06 10.34 0.53
N PRO A 123 -17.58 10.64 1.74
CA PRO A 123 -17.59 12.01 2.28
C PRO A 123 -16.20 12.62 2.55
N TYR A 124 -15.21 11.81 2.95
CA TYR A 124 -13.96 12.34 3.49
C TYR A 124 -12.86 12.58 2.45
N HIS A 125 -12.73 11.73 1.44
CA HIS A 125 -11.68 11.88 0.42
C HIS A 125 -12.10 11.26 -0.92
N THR A 126 -11.56 11.79 -2.02
CA THR A 126 -11.92 11.39 -3.38
C THR A 126 -11.45 9.97 -3.75
N ASN A 127 -10.42 9.47 -3.07
CA ASN A 127 -9.93 8.10 -3.20
C ASN A 127 -10.52 7.20 -2.11
N GLY A 128 -11.83 7.01 -2.16
CA GLY A 128 -12.57 6.21 -1.20
C GLY A 128 -12.73 4.76 -1.63
N MET A 129 -12.74 3.85 -0.66
CA MET A 129 -13.05 2.43 -0.80
C MET A 129 -13.98 2.01 0.31
N ARG A 130 -14.93 1.12 0.03
CA ARG A 130 -15.78 0.46 1.02
C ARG A 130 -15.61 -1.05 0.87
N PHE A 131 -15.35 -1.72 1.97
CA PHE A 131 -15.35 -3.17 2.02
C PHE A 131 -16.51 -3.64 2.89
N THR A 132 -17.24 -4.63 2.41
CA THR A 132 -18.35 -5.25 3.13
C THR A 132 -18.21 -6.77 3.09
N ALA A 133 -18.27 -7.41 4.26
CA ALA A 133 -18.26 -8.86 4.41
C ALA A 133 -19.67 -9.34 4.76
N TYR A 134 -20.08 -10.44 4.15
CA TYR A 134 -21.38 -11.08 4.34
C TYR A 134 -21.20 -12.53 4.78
N ASN A 135 -22.11 -13.02 5.62
CA ASN A 135 -22.22 -14.44 5.96
C ASN A 135 -23.00 -15.21 4.86
N ALA A 136 -23.23 -16.51 5.09
CA ALA A 136 -23.95 -17.37 4.16
C ALA A 136 -25.43 -16.96 3.96
N ASP A 137 -26.02 -16.25 4.92
CA ASP A 137 -27.40 -15.76 4.90
C ASP A 137 -27.51 -14.34 4.31
N ASP A 138 -26.44 -13.85 3.67
CA ASP A 138 -26.32 -12.48 3.11
C ASP A 138 -26.42 -11.35 4.16
N GLU A 139 -26.23 -11.67 5.44
CA GLU A 139 -26.17 -10.68 6.52
C GLU A 139 -24.77 -10.05 6.62
N VAL A 140 -24.72 -8.76 6.93
CA VAL A 140 -23.46 -8.02 7.02
C VAL A 140 -22.72 -8.39 8.31
N ILE A 141 -21.53 -8.98 8.15
CA ILE A 141 -20.58 -9.25 9.23
C ILE A 141 -19.87 -7.96 9.66
N ALA A 142 -19.36 -7.22 8.66
CA ALA A 142 -18.62 -5.98 8.85
C ALA A 142 -18.68 -5.11 7.58
N THR A 143 -18.70 -3.78 7.76
CA THR A 143 -18.57 -2.82 6.65
C THR A 143 -17.67 -1.66 7.07
N ARG A 144 -16.69 -1.28 6.24
CA ARG A 144 -15.73 -0.23 6.59
C ARG A 144 -15.31 0.60 5.38
N ASP A 145 -15.17 1.90 5.62
CA ASP A 145 -14.70 2.86 4.65
C ASP A 145 -13.21 3.17 4.88
N TYR A 146 -12.45 3.17 3.79
CA TYR A 146 -11.03 3.49 3.77
C TYR A 146 -10.73 4.56 2.72
N TYR A 147 -9.71 5.37 3.00
CA TYR A 147 -9.29 6.45 2.12
C TYR A 147 -7.79 6.38 1.85
N SER A 148 -7.42 6.36 0.56
CA SER A 148 -6.02 6.43 0.13
C SER A 148 -5.61 7.88 -0.08
N VAL A 149 -4.91 8.46 0.91
CA VAL A 149 -4.62 9.90 0.99
C VAL A 149 -3.27 10.32 0.39
N GLY A 150 -2.47 9.37 -0.10
CA GLY A 150 -1.17 9.63 -0.72
C GLY A 150 -0.02 8.91 -0.01
N GLY A 151 1.14 8.76 -0.66
CA GLY A 151 2.32 8.11 -0.06
C GLY A 151 2.16 6.63 0.33
N GLY A 152 1.07 5.97 -0.07
CA GLY A 152 0.73 4.61 0.38
C GLY A 152 0.11 4.53 1.78
N PHE A 153 -0.36 5.68 2.31
CA PHE A 153 -1.12 5.76 3.56
C PHE A 153 -2.62 5.51 3.31
N VAL A 154 -3.24 4.79 4.24
CA VAL A 154 -4.67 4.45 4.22
C VAL A 154 -5.25 4.82 5.58
N VAL A 155 -6.30 5.63 5.57
CA VAL A 155 -7.02 6.00 6.80
C VAL A 155 -8.40 5.36 6.81
N ASN A 156 -8.87 4.93 7.97
CA ASN A 156 -10.24 4.46 8.21
C ASN A 156 -10.97 5.49 9.09
N GLN A 157 -12.27 5.65 8.90
CA GLN A 157 -13.09 6.56 9.71
C GLN A 157 -13.10 6.18 11.21
N ASP A 158 -13.04 4.89 11.52
CA ASP A 158 -12.97 4.37 12.90
C ASP A 158 -11.57 4.57 13.52
N ASP A 159 -10.56 4.79 12.69
CA ASP A 159 -9.16 5.03 13.09
C ASP A 159 -8.78 6.52 13.04
N ALA A 160 -9.76 7.42 12.97
CA ALA A 160 -9.51 8.87 12.98
C ALA A 160 -8.78 9.37 14.26
N ALA A 161 -8.58 8.49 15.25
CA ALA A 161 -7.73 8.71 16.41
C ALA A 161 -6.26 8.25 16.24
N ASP A 162 -5.98 7.20 15.45
CA ASP A 162 -4.64 6.56 15.40
C ASP A 162 -3.80 7.01 14.18
N ASP A 163 -4.43 7.27 13.03
CA ASP A 163 -3.71 7.50 11.75
C ASP A 163 -3.89 8.93 11.20
N ARG A 164 -4.20 9.91 12.05
CA ARG A 164 -3.85 11.29 11.67
C ARG A 164 -2.34 11.29 11.49
N ILE A 165 -1.84 12.04 10.50
CA ILE A 165 -0.44 12.48 10.50
C ILE A 165 -0.29 13.34 11.75
N VAL A 166 -0.16 12.71 12.92
CA VAL A 166 0.26 13.35 14.15
C VAL A 166 1.65 13.82 13.77
N PRO A 167 1.91 15.14 13.74
CA PRO A 167 3.23 15.63 13.45
C PRO A 167 4.18 14.90 14.39
N ASP A 168 5.18 14.23 13.84
CA ASP A 168 6.19 13.64 14.69
C ASP A 168 6.95 14.80 15.35
N GLU A 169 6.73 14.94 16.65
CA GLU A 169 7.35 15.94 17.52
C GLU A 169 8.61 15.40 18.20
N THR A 170 9.07 14.20 17.83
CA THR A 170 10.31 13.60 18.34
C THR A 170 11.45 14.62 18.25
N PRO A 171 12.04 15.02 19.39
CA PRO A 171 13.13 15.99 19.41
C PRO A 171 14.34 15.43 18.68
N LEU A 172 14.74 16.08 17.59
CA LEU A 172 15.93 15.70 16.83
C LEU A 172 17.18 16.36 17.44
N PRO A 173 18.34 15.67 17.49
CA PRO A 173 19.62 16.23 17.89
C PRO A 173 20.05 17.41 17.00
N TYR A 174 19.78 17.31 15.70
CA TYR A 174 20.15 18.32 14.71
C TYR A 174 18.93 18.74 13.88
N PRO A 175 17.98 19.50 14.45
CA PRO A 175 16.78 19.93 13.73
C PRO A 175 17.12 21.04 12.73
N PHE A 176 16.42 21.07 11.60
CA PHE A 176 16.52 22.12 10.58
C PHE A 176 15.17 22.25 9.85
N LYS A 177 14.87 23.45 9.33
CA LYS A 177 13.67 23.78 8.55
C LYS A 177 13.97 24.36 7.18
N SER A 178 15.25 24.64 6.88
CA SER A 178 15.71 25.18 5.60
C SER A 178 17.07 24.59 5.21
N GLY A 179 17.46 24.78 3.95
CA GLY A 179 18.80 24.39 3.48
C GLY A 179 19.91 25.14 4.22
N ASP A 180 19.71 26.44 4.50
CA ASP A 180 20.68 27.26 5.23
C ASP A 180 20.88 26.76 6.67
N GLU A 181 19.79 26.37 7.34
CA GLU A 181 19.86 25.79 8.68
C GLU A 181 20.59 24.44 8.67
N LEU A 182 20.32 23.58 7.68
CA LEU A 182 21.04 22.31 7.51
C LEU A 182 22.55 22.55 7.35
N LEU A 183 22.94 23.47 6.47
CA LEU A 183 24.35 23.81 6.28
C LEU A 183 24.98 24.37 7.57
N ALA A 184 24.27 25.25 8.27
CA ALA A 184 24.73 25.78 9.55
C ALA A 184 24.88 24.70 10.63
N GLN A 185 24.05 23.65 10.63
CA GLN A 185 24.19 22.50 11.54
C GLN A 185 25.41 21.64 11.18
N THR A 186 25.64 21.37 9.89
CA THR A 186 26.83 20.62 9.45
C THR A 186 28.13 21.36 9.79
N ALA A 187 28.16 22.68 9.60
CA ALA A 187 29.30 23.52 9.96
C ALA A 187 29.57 23.53 11.47
N ARG A 188 28.52 23.57 12.31
CA ARG A 188 28.65 23.58 13.78
C ARG A 188 29.05 22.22 14.35
N SER A 189 28.53 21.13 13.81
CA SER A 189 28.77 19.77 14.32
C SER A 189 30.02 19.11 13.73
N GLY A 190 30.52 19.60 12.59
CA GLY A 190 31.58 18.94 11.83
C GLY A 190 31.13 17.66 11.11
N LEU A 191 29.83 17.35 11.14
CA LEU A 191 29.25 16.18 10.47
C LEU A 191 28.88 16.53 9.02
N SER A 192 29.07 15.57 8.11
CA SER A 192 28.45 15.64 6.78
C SER A 192 26.92 15.56 6.89
N ILE A 193 26.20 15.98 5.85
CA ILE A 193 24.73 15.87 5.80
C ILE A 193 24.27 14.43 6.08
N ALA A 194 24.96 13.43 5.53
CA ALA A 194 24.60 12.02 5.72
C ALA A 194 24.81 11.56 7.17
N GLN A 195 25.91 11.96 7.81
CA GLN A 195 26.16 11.66 9.22
C GLN A 195 25.15 12.37 10.12
N LEU A 196 24.86 13.64 9.86
CA LEU A 196 23.86 14.41 10.60
C LEU A 196 22.47 13.74 10.51
N MET A 197 22.06 13.35 9.30
CA MET A 197 20.80 12.61 9.11
C MET A 197 20.81 11.24 9.79
N PHE A 198 21.95 10.54 9.78
CA PHE A 198 22.10 9.27 10.49
C PHE A 198 21.95 9.45 12.02
N GLU A 199 22.53 10.49 12.60
CA GLU A 199 22.33 10.81 14.03
C GLU A 199 20.88 11.17 14.35
N ASN A 200 20.20 11.92 13.49
CA ASN A 200 18.77 12.22 13.67
C ASN A 200 17.89 10.95 13.61
N GLU A 201 18.21 9.98 12.74
CA GLU A 201 17.46 8.73 12.64
C GLU A 201 17.54 7.86 13.91
N LYS A 202 18.62 8.00 14.69
CA LYS A 202 18.82 7.24 15.94
C LYS A 202 17.78 7.55 17.02
N CYS A 203 17.01 8.64 16.85
CA CYS A 203 15.88 8.96 17.72
C CYS A 203 14.75 7.93 17.65
N TRP A 204 14.62 7.21 16.53
CA TRP A 204 13.53 6.25 16.32
C TRP A 204 14.00 4.80 16.32
N ARG A 205 15.26 4.54 15.98
CA ARG A 205 15.78 3.20 15.69
C ARG A 205 17.24 3.08 16.09
N SER A 206 17.70 1.87 16.36
CA SER A 206 19.12 1.59 16.56
C SER A 206 19.93 1.76 15.26
N GLU A 207 21.25 1.94 15.38
CA GLU A 207 22.14 2.01 14.21
C GLU A 207 22.05 0.78 13.32
N ASP A 208 21.93 -0.40 13.93
CA ASP A 208 21.85 -1.67 13.21
C ASP A 208 20.55 -1.77 12.41
N GLU A 209 19.41 -1.35 12.98
CA GLU A 209 18.13 -1.28 12.28
C GLU A 209 18.16 -0.28 11.13
N ILE A 210 18.74 0.91 11.33
CA ILE A 210 18.87 1.91 10.27
C ILE A 210 19.67 1.33 9.10
N ARG A 211 20.82 0.70 9.38
CA ARG A 211 21.67 0.09 8.34
C ARG A 211 21.00 -1.09 7.65
N ALA A 212 20.29 -1.93 8.39
CA ALA A 212 19.55 -3.06 7.83
C ALA A 212 18.45 -2.58 6.88
N ASN A 213 17.63 -1.63 7.30
CA ASN A 213 16.52 -1.10 6.51
C ASN A 213 17.02 -0.36 5.25
N LEU A 214 18.11 0.40 5.33
CA LEU A 214 18.73 1.03 4.16
C LEU A 214 19.25 -0.02 3.16
N ARG A 215 19.82 -1.12 3.64
CA ARG A 215 20.25 -2.25 2.77
C ARG A 215 19.06 -2.94 2.12
N GLU A 216 17.94 -3.08 2.82
CA GLU A 216 16.71 -3.64 2.26
C GLU A 216 16.19 -2.80 1.09
N ILE A 217 16.10 -1.47 1.27
CA ILE A 217 15.71 -0.53 0.22
C ILE A 217 16.67 -0.62 -0.97
N TRP A 218 17.97 -0.62 -0.71
CA TRP A 218 18.98 -0.77 -1.76
C TRP A 218 18.83 -2.08 -2.55
N SER A 219 18.65 -3.20 -1.85
CA SER A 219 18.44 -4.50 -2.47
C SER A 219 17.18 -4.53 -3.34
N ALA A 220 16.10 -3.91 -2.88
CA ALA A 220 14.85 -3.79 -3.65
C ALA A 220 15.06 -2.94 -4.92
N MET A 221 15.79 -1.82 -4.83
CA MET A 221 16.13 -0.99 -6.01
C MET A 221 16.96 -1.78 -7.03
N GLN A 222 18.01 -2.48 -6.57
CA GLN A 222 18.87 -3.29 -7.43
C GLN A 222 18.10 -4.44 -8.10
N SER A 223 17.22 -5.11 -7.35
CA SER A 223 16.37 -6.18 -7.87
C SER A 223 15.37 -5.67 -8.90
N CYS A 224 14.81 -4.47 -8.69
CA CYS A 224 13.93 -3.80 -9.64
C CYS A 224 14.64 -3.50 -10.97
N VAL A 225 15.87 -2.97 -10.90
CA VAL A 225 16.72 -2.72 -12.08
C VAL A 225 17.04 -4.03 -12.80
N ALA A 226 17.49 -5.05 -12.07
CA ALA A 226 17.81 -6.35 -12.65
C ALA A 226 16.60 -7.01 -13.33
N ARG A 227 15.40 -6.92 -12.74
CA ARG A 227 14.17 -7.38 -13.38
C ARG A 227 13.86 -6.57 -14.64
N GLY A 228 13.89 -5.23 -14.56
CA GLY A 228 13.61 -4.37 -15.71
C GLY A 228 14.55 -4.60 -16.91
N ILE A 229 15.78 -5.04 -16.67
CA ILE A 229 16.74 -5.44 -17.71
C ILE A 229 16.39 -6.80 -18.35
N ARG A 230 15.79 -7.72 -17.58
CA ARG A 230 15.42 -9.07 -18.05
C ARG A 230 14.04 -9.11 -18.72
N GLU A 231 13.15 -8.21 -18.34
CA GLU A 231 11.76 -8.20 -18.80
C GLU A 231 11.63 -7.58 -20.19
N GLU A 232 11.16 -8.37 -21.16
CA GLU A 232 10.79 -7.88 -22.49
C GLU A 232 9.27 -7.71 -22.61
N GLY A 233 8.83 -6.85 -23.52
CA GLY A 233 7.41 -6.75 -23.87
C GLY A 233 6.91 -5.33 -24.05
N VAL A 234 5.58 -5.21 -24.07
CA VAL A 234 4.87 -3.94 -24.22
C VAL A 234 4.25 -3.58 -22.89
N LEU A 235 4.55 -2.37 -22.40
CA LEU A 235 3.97 -1.82 -21.20
C LEU A 235 2.43 -1.78 -21.32
N PRO A 236 1.71 -2.18 -20.25
CA PRO A 236 0.26 -2.08 -20.20
C PRO A 236 -0.20 -0.61 -20.27
N GLY A 237 -1.47 -0.37 -20.62
CA GLY A 237 -2.04 0.98 -20.68
C GLY A 237 -2.28 1.54 -22.09
N GLY A 238 -2.20 0.71 -23.13
CA GLY A 238 -2.67 1.04 -24.48
C GLY A 238 -1.76 1.95 -25.31
N LEU A 239 -0.70 2.50 -24.73
CA LEU A 239 0.26 3.38 -25.39
C LEU A 239 1.31 2.65 -26.25
N LYS A 240 1.23 1.30 -26.35
CA LYS A 240 2.13 0.43 -27.12
C LYS A 240 3.64 0.70 -26.89
N ARG A 241 4.01 1.18 -25.70
CA ARG A 241 5.41 1.44 -25.34
C ARG A 241 6.10 0.11 -25.07
N ARG A 242 7.27 -0.11 -25.67
CA ARG A 242 8.08 -1.32 -25.43
C ARG A 242 9.08 -1.08 -24.29
N CYS A 243 9.33 -2.11 -23.49
CA CYS A 243 10.53 -2.15 -22.65
C CYS A 243 11.75 -2.06 -23.58
N ALA A 244 12.77 -1.29 -23.17
CA ALA A 244 13.97 -1.12 -23.98
C ALA A 244 14.69 -2.48 -24.07
N THR A 245 14.67 -3.10 -25.24
CA THR A 245 15.50 -4.27 -25.55
C THR A 245 16.97 -3.85 -25.63
N ARG A 246 17.88 -4.71 -25.17
CA ARG A 246 19.32 -4.55 -25.43
C ARG A 246 19.64 -4.62 -26.92
#